data_AF-A0A7W7NWK4-F1
#
_entry.id   AF-A0A7W7NWK4-F1
#
_cell.length_a   1.000
_cell.length_b   1.000
_cell.length_c   1.000
_cell.angle_alpha   90.00
_cell.angle_beta   90.00
_cell.angle_gamma   90.00
#
_symmetry.space_group_name_H-M   'P 1'
#
loop_
_entity.id
_entity.type
_entity.pdbx_description
1 polymer ?
#
loop_
_entity_poly.entity_id
_entity_poly.type
_entity_poly.pdbx_seq_one_letter_code
_entity_poly.pdbx_strand_id
1 'polypeptide(L)' 'MPLQPNPGKCPAEAAGRRVRVVLFNGTDTARTEPGGWAADGKSGCTWRIHRPPHPFDIKLWELI' A
#
# COMPACT_ATOMS: atom_id res chain seq x y z
N MET A 1 -1.48 7.42 11.31
CA MET A 1 -2.87 7.73 10.90
C MET A 1 -3.65 6.42 10.87
N PRO A 2 -4.99 6.39 10.92
CA PRO A 2 -5.71 5.12 10.72
C PRO A 2 -5.48 4.59 9.29
N LEU A 3 -5.51 3.27 9.11
CA LEU A 3 -5.51 2.61 7.80
C LEU A 3 -6.66 3.12 6.93
N GLN A 4 -6.33 3.63 5.74
CA GLN A 4 -7.25 4.15 4.74
C GLN A 4 -7.44 3.14 3.59
N PRO A 5 -8.61 3.08 2.95
CA PRO A 5 -8.81 2.26 1.76
C PRO A 5 -7.95 2.76 0.58
N ASN A 6 -7.44 1.84 -0.22
CA ASN A 6 -6.73 2.18 -1.45
C ASN A 6 -7.71 2.79 -2.48
N PRO A 7 -7.49 4.04 -2.95
CA PRO A 7 -8.35 4.68 -3.93
C PRO A 7 -8.12 4.21 -5.39
N GLY A 8 -7.26 3.20 -5.61
CA GLY A 8 -6.92 2.68 -6.93
C GLY A 8 -5.75 3.41 -7.62
N LYS A 9 -5.15 4.39 -6.95
CA LYS A 9 -4.01 5.20 -7.41
C LYS A 9 -3.20 5.70 -6.21
N CYS A 10 -1.93 6.08 -6.42
CA CYS A 10 -1.10 6.61 -5.34
C CYS A 10 -1.71 7.93 -4.79
N PRO A 11 -2.04 7.99 -3.50
CA PRO A 11 -2.48 9.22 -2.84
C PRO A 11 -1.39 10.30 -2.90
N ALA A 12 -1.79 11.56 -3.10
CA ALA A 12 -0.84 12.67 -3.21
C ALA A 12 0.02 12.83 -1.93
N GLU A 13 -0.59 12.66 -0.76
CA GLU A 13 0.07 12.70 0.54
C GLU A 13 1.06 11.54 0.78
N ALA A 14 0.96 10.46 0.01
CA ALA A 14 1.85 9.31 0.10
C ALA A 14 3.04 9.41 -0.85
N ALA A 15 2.97 10.22 -1.90
CA ALA A 15 4.04 10.35 -2.88
C ALA A 15 5.38 10.75 -2.23
N GLY A 16 6.47 10.05 -2.57
CA GLY A 16 7.79 10.28 -1.98
C GLY A 16 7.95 9.80 -0.52
N ARG A 17 6.96 9.11 0.05
CA ARG A 17 6.97 8.65 1.43
C ARG A 17 6.90 7.13 1.56
N ARG A 18 7.09 6.66 2.79
CA ARG A 18 6.85 5.26 3.15
C ARG A 18 5.43 5.09 3.68
N VAL A 19 4.82 3.98 3.29
CA VAL A 19 3.48 3.59 3.72
C VAL A 19 3.50 2.17 4.26
N ARG A 20 2.74 1.91 5.32
CA ARG A 20 2.33 0.56 5.65
C ARG A 20 1.13 0.21 4.78
N VAL A 21 1.06 -1.04 4.31
CA VAL A 21 -0.04 -1.54 3.48
C VAL A 21 -0.55 -2.86 4.03
N VAL A 22 -1.85 -3.07 3.86
CA VAL A 22 -2.50 -4.37 3.99
C VAL A 22 -2.94 -4.80 2.60
N LEU A 23 -2.54 -5.99 2.17
CA LEU A 23 -2.89 -6.55 0.87
C LEU A 23 -4.21 -7.35 0.95
N PHE A 24 -4.83 -7.63 -0.19
CA PHE A 24 -6.06 -8.44 -0.23
C PHE A 24 -5.88 -9.88 0.26
N ASN A 25 -4.67 -10.45 0.18
CA ASN A 25 -4.33 -11.75 0.76
C ASN A 25 -4.15 -11.73 2.29
N GLY A 26 -4.29 -10.58 2.94
CA GLY A 26 -4.12 -10.42 4.39
C GLY A 26 -2.69 -10.15 4.85
N THR A 27 -1.71 -10.09 3.94
CA THR A 27 -0.35 -9.66 4.28
C THR A 27 -0.36 -8.21 4.76
N ASP A 28 0.27 -7.97 5.91
CA ASP A 28 0.41 -6.65 6.54
C ASP A 28 1.89 -6.30 6.67
N THR A 29 2.29 -5.16 6.11
CA THR A 29 3.69 -4.71 6.10
C THR A 29 4.08 -3.94 7.36
N ALA A 30 3.23 -3.91 8.41
CA ALA A 30 3.56 -3.27 9.69
C ALA A 30 4.86 -3.80 10.30
N ARG A 31 5.14 -5.08 10.08
CA ARG A 31 6.21 -5.84 10.72
C ARG A 31 7.41 -6.07 9.79
N THR A 32 7.40 -5.50 8.58
CA THR A 32 8.52 -5.65 7.64
C THR A 32 9.56 -4.54 7.86
N GLU A 33 10.81 -4.93 8.06
CA GLU A 33 11.97 -4.03 8.18
C GLU A 33 12.63 -3.82 6.81
N PRO A 34 12.99 -2.59 6.41
CA PRO A 34 12.68 -1.31 7.07
C PRO A 34 11.19 -0.97 6.98
N GLY A 35 10.64 -0.39 8.06
CA GLY A 35 9.21 -0.10 8.22
C GLY A 35 8.54 0.51 6.99
N GLY A 36 7.52 -0.17 6.48
CA GLY A 36 6.71 0.25 5.33
C GLY A 36 7.37 0.08 3.96
N TRP A 37 6.58 0.28 2.92
CA TRP A 37 6.99 0.26 1.52
C TRP A 37 7.11 1.68 0.97
N ALA A 38 8.01 1.91 0.02
CA ALA A 38 8.01 3.17 -0.73
C ALA A 38 6.71 3.27 -1.52
N ALA A 39 5.91 4.31 -1.26
CA ALA A 39 4.60 4.51 -1.89
C ALA A 39 4.71 4.75 -3.41
N ASP A 40 5.82 5.30 -3.85
CA ASP A 40 6.14 5.62 -5.25
C ASP A 40 7.08 4.60 -5.90
N GLY A 41 7.36 3.49 -5.20
CA GLY A 41 8.41 2.54 -5.57
C GLY A 41 8.17 1.89 -6.92
N LYS A 42 9.04 2.19 -7.89
CA LYS A 42 9.17 1.63 -9.25
C LYS A 42 9.14 0.09 -9.37
N SER A 43 9.10 -0.66 -8.27
CA SER A 43 9.31 -2.12 -8.25
C SER A 43 8.39 -2.91 -7.32
N GLY A 44 7.34 -2.34 -6.72
CA GLY A 44 6.47 -3.14 -5.85
C GLY A 44 5.17 -2.53 -5.34
N CYS A 45 5.07 -1.20 -5.25
CA CYS A 45 3.83 -0.56 -4.78
C CYS A 45 2.84 -0.40 -5.94
N THR A 46 1.97 -1.40 -6.12
CA THR A 46 0.89 -1.33 -7.12
C THR A 46 -0.38 -0.81 -6.47
N TRP A 47 -0.68 0.48 -6.72
CA TRP A 47 -1.90 1.11 -6.23
C TRP A 47 -3.15 0.75 -7.06
N ARG A 48 -2.97 0.26 -8.28
CA ARG A 48 -4.07 -0.19 -9.11
C ARG A 48 -4.77 -1.37 -8.43
N ILE A 49 -6.11 -1.33 -8.41
CA ILE A 49 -6.93 -2.44 -7.94
C ILE A 49 -7.50 -3.17 -9.15
N HIS A 50 -7.21 -4.46 -9.27
CA HIS A 50 -7.75 -5.33 -10.31
C HIS A 50 -9.23 -5.65 -10.05
N ARG A 51 -9.94 -6.07 -11.11
CA ARG A 51 -11.33 -6.58 -11.00
C ARG A 51 -11.41 -7.95 -11.67
N PRO A 52 -11.50 -9.05 -10.90
CA PRO A 52 -11.51 -9.11 -9.42
C PRO A 52 -10.17 -8.70 -8.79
N PRO A 53 -10.13 -8.31 -7.49
CA PRO A 53 -8.90 -7.91 -6.82
C PRO A 53 -7.82 -8.99 -6.85
N HIS A 54 -6.59 -8.61 -7.17
CA HIS A 54 -5.45 -9.51 -7.10
C HIS A 54 -5.00 -9.68 -5.63
N PRO A 55 -4.51 -10.86 -5.21
CA PRO A 55 -4.07 -11.10 -3.83
C PRO A 55 -3.02 -10.10 -3.31
N PHE A 56 -2.17 -9.58 -4.21
CA PHE A 56 -1.13 -8.60 -3.88
C PHE A 56 -1.54 -7.14 -4.16
N ASP A 57 -2.79 -6.88 -4.50
CA ASP A 57 -3.29 -5.50 -4.56
C ASP A 57 -3.35 -4.91 -3.14
N ILE A 58 -3.03 -3.63 -3.03
CA ILE A 58 -3.15 -2.89 -1.78
C ILE A 58 -4.65 -2.73 -1.46
N LYS A 59 -5.07 -3.21 -0.30
CA LYS A 59 -6.43 -3.06 0.23
C LYS A 59 -6.55 -1.83 1.13
N LEU A 60 -5.62 -1.72 2.08
CA LEU A 60 -5.53 -0.61 3.03
C LEU A 60 -4.11 -0.07 3.07
N TRP A 61 -3.94 1.20 3.45
CA TRP A 61 -2.65 1.85 3.57
C TRP A 61 -2.65 2.92 4.66
N GLU A 62 -1.50 3.20 5.25
CA GLU A 62 -1.31 4.33 6.16
C GLU A 62 0.09 4.92 5.97
N LEU A 63 0.22 6.23 6.19
CA LEU A 63 1.51 6.90 6.22
C LEU A 63 2.28 6.54 7.49
N ILE A 64 3.59 6.36 7.31
CA ILE A 64 4.59 6.30 8.38
C ILE A 64 5.19 7.68 8.59
#